data_AF-A0A2A2HDH9-F1
#
_entry.id   AF-A0A2A2HDH9-F1
#
_cell.length_a   1.000
_cell.length_b   1.000
_cell.length_c   1.000
_cell.angle_alpha   90.00
_cell.angle_beta   90.00
_cell.angle_gamma   90.00
#
_symmetry.space_group_name_H-M   'P 1'
#
loop_
_entity.id
_entity.type
_entity.pdbx_description
1 polymer ?
#
loop_
_entity_poly.entity_id
_entity_poly.type
_entity_poly.pdbx_seq_one_letter_code
_entity_poly.pdbx_strand_id
1 'polypeptide(L)'
;MTDNEIQTIRCNIEAVEGFKFPLNETFNLEVEIEEVKYEFRIHLKDNSDKLLILPTGKITKNTTNNRNKPIFQRENWYFEESTIHINDPTLYINNEIKAGWMIGTKNNWYLETIAEIIKKIADNLFKYDIENQYGNILIYGSTISAFEAIMLSILIKNSTSITEMPYLEVFRTNQRALLNHIFTGMSIQQIHEKYGYRLNVTELIQKEQYIPKIFTFIDYTVNEQYNNDFIAFIKQVTQLPFIKTKNENRIIIELDSKKQGQKQLLKPWQLREIIANIHKIRDKNYYDSSTIQREKIKQQDEKLEQYETKLKKQIQEITKNNKEIEMYKTELNQHIEQIQQKNQEIQQYQKELQQQKQEITKNNKEIQQYKQKQENIIQTQDKTIQKQQQTIQNKTKQIQEKNNKTKQQKNEIKIQKQTIQNKQHIIEIQQKRNKNQQTTIQYYQQKHGLKQKILPYIYILLKSKQKTTSIKLYKKLKNNTYFNIGYYLNKNKDINNKKWTQKLTPLTHYITYGINEKRKPNPQQKTTPENKKTLLKKLNQQKTKKKY
;
A
#
# COMPACT_ATOMS: atom_id res chain seq x y z
N MET A 1 39.82 28.99 7.80
CA MET A 1 40.38 30.33 8.04
C MET A 1 40.96 30.78 6.73
N THR A 2 40.44 31.86 6.18
CA THR A 2 41.03 32.56 5.04
C THR A 2 42.44 33.01 5.43
N ASP A 3 43.43 32.80 4.55
CA ASP A 3 44.80 33.31 4.70
C ASP A 3 44.75 34.85 4.74
N ASN A 4 44.49 35.43 5.91
CA ASN A 4 44.88 36.81 6.15
C ASN A 4 46.41 36.80 6.17
N GLU A 5 47.03 37.48 5.21
CA GLU A 5 48.48 37.64 5.19
C GLU A 5 48.95 38.19 6.54
N ILE A 6 49.79 37.42 7.23
CA ILE A 6 50.41 37.85 8.49
C ILE A 6 51.24 39.11 8.18
N GLN A 7 50.93 40.22 8.85
CA GLN A 7 51.64 41.49 8.69
C GLN A 7 53.14 41.29 8.94
N THR A 8 53.98 41.87 8.08
CA THR A 8 55.44 41.91 8.28
C THR A 8 55.90 43.33 8.56
N ILE A 9 56.50 43.55 9.74
CA ILE A 9 57.14 44.78 10.16
C ILE A 9 58.62 44.69 9.82
N ARG A 10 59.16 45.70 9.11
CA ARG A 10 60.57 45.77 8.73
C ARG A 10 61.22 46.98 9.37
N CYS A 11 62.36 46.79 10.03
CA CYS A 11 63.08 47.86 10.71
C CYS A 11 64.58 47.57 10.84
N ASN A 12 65.37 48.59 11.19
CA ASN A 12 66.73 48.40 11.69
C ASN A 12 66.72 48.15 13.21
N ILE A 13 67.84 47.71 13.77
CA ILE A 13 67.94 47.39 15.19
C ILE A 13 67.67 48.59 16.11
N GLU A 14 68.05 49.80 15.69
CA GLU A 14 67.83 51.02 16.47
C GLU A 14 66.35 51.34 16.62
N ALA A 15 65.53 51.06 15.59
CA ALA A 15 64.09 51.31 15.63
C ALA A 15 63.31 50.25 16.41
N VAL A 16 63.93 49.13 16.83
CA VAL A 16 63.27 48.12 17.68
C VAL A 16 62.98 48.72 19.06
N GLU A 17 63.90 49.53 19.60
CA GLU A 17 63.75 50.14 20.92
C GLU A 17 62.70 51.27 20.88
N GLY A 18 61.75 51.23 21.81
CA GLY A 18 60.62 52.17 21.86
C GLY A 18 59.52 51.91 20.83
N PHE A 19 59.64 50.88 19.98
CA PHE A 19 58.60 50.50 19.03
C PHE A 19 57.35 49.96 19.74
N LYS A 20 56.17 50.45 19.32
CA LYS A 20 54.88 49.96 19.78
C LYS A 20 54.46 48.75 18.96
N PHE A 21 54.84 47.56 19.44
CA PHE A 21 54.48 46.31 18.78
C PHE A 21 52.98 46.01 18.86
N PRO A 22 52.40 45.35 17.84
CA PRO A 22 51.05 44.83 17.93
C PRO A 22 50.85 43.89 19.12
N LEU A 23 49.66 43.97 19.74
CA LEU A 23 49.26 43.11 20.85
C LEU A 23 48.04 42.28 20.45
N ASN A 24 47.96 41.05 20.98
CA ASN A 24 46.92 40.06 20.76
C ASN A 24 46.74 39.61 19.30
N GLU A 25 47.73 39.87 18.45
CA GLU A 25 47.79 39.42 17.07
C GLU A 25 49.18 38.90 16.69
N THR A 26 49.22 37.99 15.72
CA THR A 26 50.48 37.44 15.21
C THR A 26 51.01 38.31 14.09
N PHE A 27 52.29 38.67 14.16
CA PHE A 27 53.00 39.42 13.12
C PHE A 27 54.41 38.84 12.89
N ASN A 28 55.00 39.14 11.73
CA ASN A 28 56.41 38.86 11.48
C ASN A 28 57.22 40.14 11.73
N LEU A 29 58.40 40.01 12.32
CA LEU A 29 59.39 41.07 12.47
C LEU A 29 60.64 40.69 11.69
N GLU A 30 61.08 41.58 10.80
CA GLU A 30 62.33 41.47 10.04
C GLU A 30 63.22 42.64 10.45
N VAL A 31 64.30 42.33 11.17
CA VAL A 31 65.32 43.31 11.58
C VAL A 31 66.52 43.16 10.65
N GLU A 32 66.87 44.22 9.93
CA GLU A 32 68.01 44.22 9.01
C GLU A 32 69.22 44.91 9.65
N ILE A 33 70.35 44.20 9.69
CA ILE A 33 71.62 44.68 10.26
C ILE A 33 72.74 44.20 9.35
N GLU A 34 73.52 45.13 8.79
CA GLU A 34 74.66 44.81 7.89
C GLU A 34 74.29 43.80 6.78
N GLU A 35 73.15 44.03 6.10
CA GLU A 35 72.60 43.15 5.04
C GLU A 35 72.16 41.75 5.50
N VAL A 36 72.19 41.47 6.82
CA VAL A 36 71.66 40.24 7.41
C VAL A 36 70.24 40.48 7.90
N LYS A 37 69.33 39.60 7.50
CA LYS A 37 67.93 39.60 7.93
C LYS A 37 67.73 38.68 9.12
N TYR A 38 67.30 39.26 10.24
CA TYR A 38 66.90 38.54 11.44
C TYR A 38 65.38 38.51 11.49
N GLU A 39 64.81 37.32 11.30
CA GLU A 39 63.37 37.15 11.12
C GLU A 39 62.76 36.41 12.30
N PHE A 40 61.62 36.94 12.75
CA PHE A 40 60.88 36.44 13.90
C PHE A 40 59.40 36.34 13.56
N ARG A 41 58.73 35.33 14.11
CA ARG A 41 57.27 35.31 14.22
C ARG A 41 56.87 35.54 15.65
N ILE A 42 56.09 36.58 15.87
CA ILE A 42 55.83 37.13 17.20
C ILE A 42 54.32 37.14 17.44
N HIS A 43 53.93 36.75 18.65
CA HIS A 43 52.57 36.93 19.16
C HIS A 43 52.67 37.48 20.59
N LEU A 44 52.49 38.79 20.75
CA LEU A 44 52.55 39.46 22.05
C LEU A 44 51.15 39.58 22.64
N LYS A 45 51.02 39.45 23.95
CA LYS A 45 49.72 39.52 24.63
C LYS A 45 49.76 40.56 25.74
N ASP A 46 48.68 41.31 25.86
CA ASP A 46 48.53 42.34 26.89
C ASP A 46 48.35 41.77 28.31
N ASN A 47 47.92 40.52 28.41
CA ASN A 47 47.66 39.82 29.66
C ASN A 47 48.80 38.87 30.08
N SER A 48 49.91 38.83 29.33
CA SER A 48 51.03 37.94 29.63
C SER A 48 52.15 38.66 30.38
N ASP A 49 52.60 38.05 31.47
CA ASP A 49 53.74 38.50 32.27
C ASP A 49 55.08 37.88 31.83
N LYS A 50 55.07 36.97 30.84
CA LYS A 50 56.24 36.19 30.39
C LYS A 50 56.42 36.26 28.88
N LEU A 51 57.66 36.09 28.47
CA LEU A 51 58.04 36.01 27.07
C LEU A 51 58.72 34.66 26.78
N LEU A 52 58.07 33.83 25.98
CA LEU A 52 58.57 32.52 25.56
C LEU A 52 59.28 32.61 24.21
N ILE A 53 60.56 32.30 24.22
CA ILE A 53 61.44 32.28 23.05
C ILE A 53 61.57 30.85 22.54
N LEU A 54 61.39 30.68 21.23
CA LEU A 54 61.34 29.38 20.55
C LEU A 54 62.34 29.35 19.37
N PRO A 55 63.61 28.95 19.62
CA PRO A 55 64.61 28.78 18.57
C PRO A 55 64.29 27.61 17.61
N THR A 56 64.79 27.73 16.39
CA THR A 56 64.59 26.73 15.32
C THR A 56 65.66 25.65 15.36
N GLY A 57 65.25 24.39 15.52
CA GLY A 57 66.16 23.25 15.48
C GLY A 57 66.55 22.79 14.06
N LYS A 58 67.06 21.57 13.94
CA LYS A 58 67.45 20.97 12.66
C LYS A 58 66.30 20.94 11.66
N ILE A 59 66.58 21.32 10.42
CA ILE A 59 65.65 21.15 9.30
C ILE A 59 65.79 19.73 8.74
N THR A 60 64.74 18.92 8.88
CA THR A 60 64.63 17.59 8.27
C THR A 60 64.04 17.70 6.85
N LYS A 61 64.53 16.86 5.92
CA LYS A 61 64.20 16.95 4.47
C LYS A 61 62.70 16.71 4.22
N ASN A 62 61.96 17.81 4.01
CA ASN A 62 60.74 17.92 3.18
C ASN A 62 60.33 19.40 2.94
N THR A 63 61.12 20.39 3.39
CA THR A 63 60.89 21.83 3.15
C THR A 63 61.63 22.36 1.92
N THR A 64 61.94 21.49 0.94
CA THR A 64 62.81 21.79 -0.21
C THR A 64 62.32 22.86 -1.18
N ASN A 65 61.11 23.40 -1.01
CA ASN A 65 60.56 24.26 -2.06
C ASN A 65 60.74 25.77 -1.83
N ASN A 66 61.17 26.22 -0.64
CA ASN A 66 61.60 27.62 -0.51
C ASN A 66 62.50 27.89 0.70
N ARG A 67 63.82 27.70 0.55
CA ARG A 67 64.83 28.13 1.53
C ARG A 67 65.04 29.64 1.57
N ASN A 68 64.33 30.42 0.76
CA ASN A 68 64.39 31.89 0.77
C ASN A 68 63.29 32.49 1.66
N LYS A 69 62.63 31.67 2.48
CA LYS A 69 61.62 32.10 3.45
C LYS A 69 62.05 31.72 4.87
N PRO A 70 61.62 32.47 5.89
CA PRO A 70 61.92 32.12 7.28
C PRO A 70 61.24 30.81 7.66
N ILE A 71 61.94 30.01 8.46
CA ILE A 71 61.43 28.76 9.01
C ILE A 71 61.32 28.93 10.51
N PHE A 72 60.11 28.75 11.01
CA PHE A 72 59.81 28.80 12.42
C PHE A 72 59.31 27.42 12.86
N GLN A 73 59.83 26.91 13.97
CA GLN A 73 59.36 25.66 14.56
C GLN A 73 58.35 25.93 15.68
N ARG A 74 57.44 24.96 15.87
CA ARG A 74 56.42 24.95 16.95
C ARG A 74 55.36 26.04 16.81
N GLU A 75 55.15 26.60 15.63
CA GLU A 75 54.15 27.65 15.39
C GLU A 75 52.70 27.20 15.65
N ASN A 76 52.44 25.91 15.45
CA ASN A 76 51.12 25.32 15.71
C ASN A 76 50.88 25.05 17.21
N TRP A 77 51.84 25.37 18.09
CA TRP A 77 51.69 25.17 19.52
C TRP A 77 51.03 26.39 20.14
N TYR A 78 50.00 26.15 20.93
CA TYR A 78 49.34 27.18 21.70
C TYR A 78 50.00 27.34 23.07
N PHE A 79 50.29 28.59 23.44
CA PHE A 79 50.85 29.02 24.72
C PHE A 79 50.01 30.15 25.29
N GLU A 80 49.97 30.27 26.62
CA GLU A 80 49.33 31.41 27.30
C GLU A 80 50.25 32.63 27.30
N GLU A 81 51.56 32.41 27.22
CA GLU A 81 52.60 33.44 27.22
C GLU A 81 52.70 34.19 25.87
N SER A 82 53.31 35.38 25.89
CA SER A 82 53.78 36.01 24.66
C SER A 82 54.87 35.16 24.03
N THR A 83 54.90 35.01 22.70
CA THR A 83 55.85 34.12 22.01
C THR A 83 56.70 34.84 20.96
N ILE A 84 57.96 34.43 20.84
CA ILE A 84 58.87 34.79 19.74
C ILE A 84 59.45 33.50 19.17
N HIS A 85 59.08 33.15 17.94
CA HIS A 85 59.71 32.09 17.17
C HIS A 85 60.84 32.69 16.33
N ILE A 86 62.01 32.07 16.35
CA ILE A 86 63.22 32.60 15.72
C ILE A 86 63.57 31.77 14.49
N ASN A 87 63.79 32.42 13.35
CA ASN A 87 64.45 31.81 12.19
C ASN A 87 65.98 31.89 12.35
N ASP A 88 66.72 30.87 11.94
CA ASP A 88 68.19 30.89 11.98
C ASP A 88 68.77 31.47 10.67
N PRO A 89 69.30 32.72 10.67
CA PRO A 89 69.78 33.35 9.44
C PRO A 89 71.03 32.68 8.86
N THR A 90 71.72 31.85 9.66
CA THR A 90 72.87 31.05 9.19
C THR A 90 72.45 30.09 8.07
N LEU A 91 71.19 29.66 8.06
CA LEU A 91 70.64 28.76 7.06
C LEU A 91 70.65 29.36 5.64
N TYR A 92 70.69 30.69 5.52
CA TYR A 92 70.77 31.39 4.24
C TYR A 92 72.17 31.41 3.63
N ILE A 93 73.22 31.15 4.42
CA ILE A 93 74.61 31.14 3.93
C ILE A 93 74.81 30.06 2.87
N ASN A 94 74.31 28.84 3.14
CA ASN A 94 74.40 27.75 2.17
C ASN A 94 73.34 26.67 2.40
N ASN A 95 72.83 26.12 1.29
CA ASN A 95 71.80 25.07 1.32
C ASN A 95 72.25 23.73 1.92
N GLU A 96 73.56 23.49 2.08
CA GLU A 96 74.09 22.33 2.80
C GLU A 96 73.91 22.44 4.32
N ILE A 97 73.78 23.65 4.86
CA ILE A 97 73.56 23.87 6.28
C ILE A 97 72.11 23.49 6.61
N LYS A 98 71.95 22.44 7.43
CA LYS A 98 70.64 21.94 7.92
C LYS A 98 70.36 22.32 9.38
N ALA A 99 71.40 22.69 10.10
CA ALA A 99 71.38 23.25 11.44
C ALA A 99 72.49 24.28 11.49
N GLY A 100 72.12 25.55 11.60
CA GLY A 100 73.07 26.66 11.60
C GLY A 100 73.52 27.05 13.01
N TRP A 101 72.79 26.63 14.05
CA TRP A 101 73.09 26.93 15.46
C TRP A 101 73.15 28.43 15.74
N MET A 102 72.59 29.26 14.84
CA MET A 102 72.72 30.72 14.82
C MET A 102 74.19 31.17 14.95
N ILE A 103 75.13 30.38 14.41
CA ILE A 103 76.57 30.65 14.52
C ILE A 103 76.99 31.86 13.69
N GLY A 104 76.24 32.16 12.62
CA GLY A 104 76.49 33.24 11.69
C GLY A 104 77.75 33.04 10.86
N THR A 105 78.56 34.10 10.74
CA THR A 105 79.80 34.11 9.97
C THR A 105 81.02 34.19 10.90
N LYS A 106 82.22 34.14 10.32
CA LYS A 106 83.47 34.41 11.06
C LYS A 106 83.47 35.79 11.74
N ASN A 107 82.77 36.76 11.17
CA ASN A 107 82.79 38.14 11.67
C ASN A 107 81.58 38.43 12.57
N ASN A 108 80.39 37.99 12.17
CA ASN A 108 79.14 38.30 12.86
C ASN A 108 78.56 37.04 13.51
N TRP A 109 78.36 37.08 14.84
CA TRP A 109 77.72 36.01 15.59
C TRP A 109 76.22 36.26 15.68
N TYR A 110 75.44 35.53 14.89
CA TYR A 110 74.01 35.84 14.77
C TYR A 110 73.24 35.63 16.07
N LEU A 111 73.62 34.66 16.91
CA LEU A 111 72.96 34.43 18.20
C LEU A 111 73.11 35.60 19.18
N GLU A 112 74.25 36.30 19.16
CA GLU A 112 74.50 37.49 19.98
C GLU A 112 73.59 38.64 19.53
N THR A 113 73.51 38.88 18.22
CA THR A 113 72.60 39.87 17.65
C THR A 113 71.13 39.55 17.95
N ILE A 114 70.74 38.28 17.85
CA ILE A 114 69.39 37.81 18.21
C ILE A 114 69.10 38.07 19.69
N ALA A 115 70.07 37.82 20.58
CA ALA A 115 69.91 38.13 21.99
C ALA A 115 69.69 39.64 22.24
N GLU A 116 70.41 40.52 21.53
CA GLU A 116 70.18 41.97 21.59
C GLU A 116 68.79 42.37 21.10
N ILE A 117 68.32 41.81 19.98
CA ILE A 117 66.98 42.09 19.46
C ILE A 117 65.90 41.65 20.46
N ILE A 118 66.03 40.45 21.04
CA ILE A 118 65.09 39.94 22.05
C ILE A 118 65.06 40.86 23.28
N LYS A 119 66.23 41.32 23.76
CA LYS A 119 66.32 42.26 24.88
C LYS A 119 65.58 43.56 24.59
N LYS A 120 65.81 44.17 23.42
CA LYS A 120 65.10 45.38 22.99
C LYS A 120 63.58 45.20 22.89
N ILE A 121 63.12 44.05 22.39
CA ILE A 121 61.69 43.71 22.36
C ILE A 121 61.16 43.59 23.80
N ALA A 122 61.88 42.90 24.68
CA ALA A 122 61.48 42.68 26.06
C ALA A 122 61.43 43.99 26.88
N ASP A 123 62.40 44.90 26.67
CA ASP A 123 62.45 46.22 27.32
C ASP A 123 61.25 47.12 26.91
N ASN A 124 60.66 46.91 25.73
CA ASN A 124 59.43 47.59 25.33
C ASN A 124 58.17 47.03 26.02
N LEU A 125 58.22 45.78 26.47
CA LEU A 125 57.06 45.06 27.01
C LEU A 125 57.01 45.09 28.52
N PHE A 126 58.17 45.04 29.17
CA PHE A 126 58.26 44.84 30.60
C PHE A 126 59.04 45.96 31.26
N LYS A 127 58.65 46.27 32.49
CA LYS A 127 59.42 47.11 33.38
C LYS A 127 60.23 46.21 34.29
N TYR A 128 61.54 46.41 34.26
CA TYR A 128 62.49 45.63 35.04
C TYR A 128 63.06 46.45 36.18
N ASP A 129 63.29 45.77 37.30
CA ASP A 129 64.17 46.23 38.35
C ASP A 129 65.57 45.66 38.12
N ILE A 130 66.58 46.26 38.74
CA ILE A 130 67.99 45.90 38.51
C ILE A 130 68.31 44.44 38.85
N GLU A 131 67.55 43.81 39.75
CA GLU A 131 67.77 42.42 40.18
C GLU A 131 67.04 41.39 39.31
N ASN A 132 65.99 41.78 38.58
CA ASN A 132 65.10 40.87 37.88
C ASN A 132 65.04 41.08 36.36
N GLN A 133 65.90 41.95 35.80
CA GLN A 133 65.94 42.23 34.37
C GLN A 133 65.97 40.92 33.56
N TYR A 134 65.01 40.76 32.64
CA TYR A 134 64.80 39.57 31.82
C TYR A 134 64.44 38.26 32.56
N GLY A 135 64.15 38.33 33.86
CA GLY A 135 63.79 37.17 34.68
C GLY A 135 62.50 36.46 34.26
N ASN A 136 61.66 37.14 33.47
CA ASN A 136 60.42 36.63 32.90
C ASN A 136 60.57 36.05 31.48
N ILE A 137 61.79 36.06 30.92
CA ILE A 137 62.09 35.44 29.64
C ILE A 137 62.35 33.96 29.84
N LEU A 138 61.61 33.13 29.12
CA LEU A 138 61.74 31.68 29.08
C LEU A 138 62.18 31.28 27.67
N ILE A 139 63.12 30.34 27.56
CA ILE A 139 63.68 29.92 26.27
C ILE A 139 63.57 28.42 26.17
N TYR A 140 62.75 27.92 25.25
CA TYR A 140 62.51 26.49 25.12
C TYR A 140 63.15 25.90 23.87
N GLY A 141 63.86 24.79 24.03
CA GLY A 141 64.49 24.08 22.94
C GLY A 141 64.64 22.58 23.18
N SER A 142 64.72 21.83 22.08
CA SER A 142 65.03 20.40 22.08
C SER A 142 66.23 20.14 21.16
N THR A 143 67.14 19.25 21.57
CA THR A 143 68.35 18.84 20.84
C THR A 143 69.22 20.01 20.37
N ILE A 144 69.16 20.39 19.09
CA ILE A 144 69.89 21.54 18.52
C ILE A 144 69.35 22.85 19.08
N SER A 145 68.03 23.04 19.03
CA SER A 145 67.41 24.25 19.61
C SER A 145 67.57 24.35 21.13
N ALA A 146 67.90 23.25 21.81
CA ALA A 146 68.23 23.27 23.23
C ALA A 146 69.62 23.85 23.51
N PHE A 147 70.61 23.63 22.62
CA PHE A 147 71.89 24.35 22.68
C PHE A 147 71.65 25.85 22.53
N GLU A 148 70.91 26.25 21.49
CA GLU A 148 70.57 27.65 21.23
C GLU A 148 69.85 28.28 22.44
N ALA A 149 68.92 27.54 23.06
CA ALA A 149 68.22 27.99 24.25
C ALA A 149 69.14 28.24 25.45
N ILE A 150 70.13 27.36 25.68
CA ILE A 150 71.12 27.54 26.74
C ILE A 150 72.05 28.71 26.44
N MET A 151 72.53 28.81 25.19
CA MET A 151 73.43 29.89 24.78
C MET A 151 72.73 31.26 24.89
N LEU A 152 71.46 31.37 24.48
CA LEU A 152 70.66 32.58 24.69
C LEU A 152 70.45 32.89 26.17
N SER A 153 70.25 31.89 27.04
CA SER A 153 70.07 32.17 28.47
C SER A 153 71.34 32.61 29.18
N ILE A 154 72.51 32.38 28.58
CA ILE A 154 73.79 32.96 29.02
C ILE A 154 73.90 34.43 28.59
N LEU A 155 73.55 34.73 27.33
CA LEU A 155 73.60 36.10 26.76
C LEU A 155 72.53 37.03 27.33
N ILE A 156 71.34 36.49 27.61
CA ILE A 156 70.21 37.18 28.23
C ILE A 156 70.21 36.80 29.71
N LYS A 157 71.09 37.45 30.49
CA LYS A 157 71.26 37.17 31.92
C LYS A 157 69.92 37.25 32.66
N ASN A 158 69.76 36.41 33.68
CA ASN A 158 68.56 36.11 34.46
C ASN A 158 67.40 35.39 33.76
N SER A 159 67.40 35.24 32.43
CA SER A 159 66.41 34.39 31.74
C SER A 159 66.56 32.90 32.11
N THR A 160 65.55 32.09 31.75
CA THR A 160 65.53 30.65 32.05
C THR A 160 65.40 29.83 30.78
N SER A 161 66.33 28.88 30.56
CA SER A 161 66.18 27.88 29.50
C SER A 161 65.49 26.62 30.00
N ILE A 162 64.53 26.12 29.22
CA ILE A 162 63.85 24.84 29.42
C ILE A 162 64.27 23.93 28.26
N THR A 163 65.01 22.87 28.54
CA THR A 163 65.67 22.10 27.48
C THR A 163 65.39 20.62 27.53
N GLU A 164 65.41 19.99 26.36
CA GLU A 164 65.32 18.54 26.24
C GLU A 164 66.48 18.01 25.44
N MET A 165 67.19 17.02 26.00
CA MET A 165 68.31 16.37 25.35
C MET A 165 69.27 17.39 24.68
N PRO A 166 69.73 18.47 25.38
CA PRO A 166 70.61 19.47 24.80
C PRO A 166 71.91 18.89 24.24
N TYR A 167 72.27 19.28 23.03
CA TYR A 167 73.69 19.27 22.68
C TYR A 167 74.40 20.39 23.44
N LEU A 168 75.63 20.14 23.88
CA LEU A 168 76.44 21.11 24.62
C LEU A 168 77.56 21.71 23.76
N GLU A 169 77.68 21.22 22.52
CA GLU A 169 78.71 21.58 21.57
C GLU A 169 78.25 21.39 20.12
N VAL A 170 78.55 22.36 19.26
CA VAL A 170 78.06 22.44 17.87
C VAL A 170 78.56 21.29 16.99
N PHE A 171 79.84 20.89 17.11
CA PHE A 171 80.44 19.88 16.23
C PHE A 171 80.03 18.43 16.53
N ARG A 172 79.08 18.20 17.46
CA ARG A 172 78.44 16.89 17.67
C ARG A 172 77.66 16.40 16.46
N THR A 173 77.13 17.31 15.65
CA THR A 173 76.38 16.97 14.43
C THR A 173 76.49 18.08 13.38
N ASN A 174 76.32 17.74 12.10
CA ASN A 174 76.34 18.69 10.99
C ASN A 174 77.65 19.50 10.82
N GLN A 175 78.78 18.99 11.32
CA GLN A 175 80.08 19.67 11.29
C GLN A 175 80.57 20.04 9.88
N ARG A 176 80.45 19.10 8.92
CA ARG A 176 81.01 19.26 7.56
C ARG A 176 80.53 20.52 6.85
N ALA A 177 79.24 20.83 6.92
CA ALA A 177 78.68 22.01 6.24
C ALA A 177 79.22 23.32 6.83
N LEU A 178 79.36 23.39 8.16
CA LEU A 178 79.88 24.58 8.84
C LEU A 178 81.38 24.78 8.52
N LEU A 179 82.17 23.70 8.49
CA LEU A 179 83.59 23.78 8.10
C LEU A 179 83.77 24.25 6.66
N ASN A 180 82.94 23.75 5.73
CA ASN A 180 83.08 24.07 4.32
C ASN A 180 82.66 25.49 3.97
N HIS A 181 81.60 26.02 4.61
CA HIS A 181 80.95 27.27 4.18
C HIS A 181 81.14 28.45 5.12
N ILE A 182 81.48 28.22 6.39
CA ILE A 182 81.67 29.29 7.39
C ILE A 182 83.13 29.37 7.80
N PHE A 183 83.69 28.24 8.23
CA PHE A 183 85.06 28.15 8.73
C PHE A 183 86.05 27.65 7.67
N THR A 184 85.81 27.98 6.40
CA THR A 184 86.63 27.54 5.27
C THR A 184 88.10 27.89 5.50
N GLY A 185 88.96 26.87 5.38
CA GLY A 185 90.42 27.01 5.53
C GLY A 185 90.93 27.01 6.99
N MET A 186 90.07 26.82 7.98
CA MET A 186 90.48 26.71 9.39
C MET A 186 90.49 25.26 9.87
N SER A 187 91.46 24.91 10.72
CA SER A 187 91.43 23.64 11.46
C SER A 187 90.44 23.70 12.61
N ILE A 188 89.95 22.55 13.09
CA ILE A 188 89.06 22.48 14.26
C ILE A 188 89.70 23.18 15.47
N GLN A 189 91.00 22.98 15.71
CA GLN A 189 91.72 23.64 16.78
C GLN A 189 91.67 25.17 16.66
N GLN A 190 91.99 25.72 15.48
CA GLN A 190 91.93 27.17 15.24
C GLN A 190 90.51 27.72 15.44
N ILE A 191 89.50 26.93 15.09
CA ILE A 191 88.10 27.31 15.28
C ILE A 191 87.75 27.37 16.76
N HIS A 192 88.14 26.38 17.57
CA HIS A 192 87.93 26.42 19.03
C HIS A 192 88.69 27.57 19.68
N GLU A 193 89.96 27.77 19.34
CA GLU A 193 90.78 28.86 19.89
C GLU A 193 90.16 30.25 19.63
N LYS A 194 89.54 30.46 18.46
CA LYS A 194 88.98 31.77 18.06
C LYS A 194 87.49 31.94 18.36
N TYR A 195 86.70 30.86 18.26
CA TYR A 195 85.23 30.90 18.29
C TYR A 195 84.63 29.90 19.28
N GLY A 196 85.40 29.29 20.17
CA GLY A 196 84.89 28.26 21.08
C GLY A 196 83.74 28.74 21.97
N TYR A 197 83.74 30.01 22.40
CA TYR A 197 82.60 30.64 23.10
C TYR A 197 81.29 30.70 22.27
N ARG A 198 81.34 30.51 20.95
CA ARG A 198 80.14 30.40 20.10
C ARG A 198 79.69 28.96 19.91
N LEU A 199 80.58 28.00 20.19
CA LEU A 199 80.45 26.59 19.81
C LEU A 199 80.23 25.67 21.01
N ASN A 200 80.60 26.09 22.21
CA ASN A 200 80.58 25.28 23.42
C ASN A 200 79.97 26.06 24.60
N VAL A 201 79.02 25.42 25.28
CA VAL A 201 78.28 26.04 26.40
C VAL A 201 79.22 26.43 27.55
N THR A 202 80.16 25.56 27.93
CA THR A 202 81.09 25.84 29.04
C THR A 202 81.98 27.04 28.72
N GLU A 203 82.46 27.14 27.47
CA GLU A 203 83.31 28.24 27.05
C GLU A 203 82.58 29.59 27.09
N LEU A 204 81.29 29.62 26.71
CA LEU A 204 80.50 30.84 26.84
C LEU A 204 80.22 31.20 28.30
N ILE A 205 79.88 30.21 29.15
CA ILE A 205 79.73 30.42 30.60
C ILE A 205 81.00 31.02 31.20
N GLN A 206 82.17 30.53 30.78
CA GLN A 206 83.47 31.04 31.21
C GLN A 206 83.71 32.48 30.74
N LYS A 207 83.42 32.78 29.48
CA LYS A 207 83.56 34.13 28.89
C LYS A 207 82.65 35.14 29.60
N GLU A 208 81.38 34.79 29.79
CA GLU A 208 80.36 35.67 30.39
C GLU A 208 80.39 35.69 31.93
N GLN A 209 81.21 34.82 32.53
CA GLN A 209 81.29 34.59 33.97
C GLN A 209 79.91 34.43 34.62
N TYR A 210 79.03 33.70 33.93
CA TYR A 210 77.61 33.62 34.28
C TYR A 210 77.06 32.22 34.02
N ILE A 211 76.50 31.60 35.07
CA ILE A 211 75.73 30.36 34.94
C ILE A 211 74.27 30.74 34.73
N PRO A 212 73.65 30.32 33.61
CA PRO A 212 72.24 30.58 33.34
C PRO A 212 71.34 29.66 34.16
N LYS A 213 70.06 30.03 34.25
CA LYS A 213 69.03 29.17 34.82
C LYS A 213 68.65 28.13 33.77
N ILE A 214 68.98 26.86 34.01
CA ILE A 214 68.71 25.75 33.09
C ILE A 214 67.80 24.76 33.79
N PHE A 215 66.66 24.43 33.18
CA PHE A 215 65.83 23.31 33.56
C PHE A 215 65.84 22.30 32.41
N THR A 216 66.56 21.19 32.58
CA THR A 216 66.81 20.24 31.49
C THR A 216 66.27 18.85 31.76
N PHE A 217 65.65 18.27 30.74
CA PHE A 217 65.17 16.89 30.70
C PHE A 217 66.17 16.03 29.94
N ILE A 218 66.62 14.95 30.57
CA ILE A 218 67.59 14.02 30.00
C ILE A 218 67.00 12.61 30.08
N ASP A 219 66.81 11.98 28.92
CA ASP A 219 66.61 10.53 28.84
C ASP A 219 67.98 9.85 28.89
N TYR A 220 68.33 9.33 30.06
CA TYR A 220 69.62 8.70 30.31
C TYR A 220 69.78 7.35 29.59
N THR A 221 68.72 6.85 28.93
CA THR A 221 68.75 5.56 28.21
C THR A 221 69.14 5.69 26.73
N VAL A 222 69.21 6.91 26.19
CA VAL A 222 69.39 7.13 24.73
C VAL A 222 70.79 6.77 24.24
N ASN A 223 71.85 7.22 24.90
CA ASN A 223 73.24 7.01 24.47
C ASN A 223 74.24 7.30 25.61
N GLU A 224 75.18 6.38 25.84
CA GLU A 224 76.26 6.54 26.83
C GLU A 224 77.15 7.77 26.56
N GLN A 225 77.50 8.05 25.30
CA GLN A 225 78.28 9.22 24.93
C GLN A 225 77.56 10.52 25.26
N TYR A 226 76.24 10.57 25.05
CA TYR A 226 75.43 11.75 25.37
C TYR A 226 75.42 12.01 26.89
N ASN A 227 75.30 10.95 27.69
CA ASN A 227 75.41 11.04 29.15
C ASN A 227 76.81 11.51 29.58
N ASN A 228 77.87 10.99 28.95
CA ASN A 228 79.25 11.38 29.23
C ASN A 228 79.49 12.86 28.92
N ASP A 229 78.92 13.40 27.85
CA ASP A 229 79.03 14.81 27.49
C ASP A 229 78.39 15.70 28.55
N PHE A 230 77.22 15.31 29.05
CA PHE A 230 76.52 16.05 30.08
C PHE A 230 77.24 15.98 31.44
N ILE A 231 77.75 14.80 31.81
CA ILE A 231 78.60 14.64 33.00
C ILE A 231 79.88 15.50 32.89
N ALA A 232 80.51 15.53 31.71
CA ALA A 232 81.68 16.34 31.45
C ALA A 232 81.36 17.83 31.59
N PHE A 233 80.23 18.29 31.05
CA PHE A 233 79.75 19.67 31.22
C PHE A 233 79.58 20.04 32.70
N ILE A 234 78.89 19.23 33.50
CA ILE A 234 78.71 19.51 34.93
C ILE A 234 80.07 19.56 35.67
N LYS A 235 81.00 18.65 35.34
CA LYS A 235 82.35 18.67 35.92
C LYS A 235 83.13 19.93 35.54
N GLN A 236 83.09 20.34 34.27
CA GLN A 236 83.81 21.53 33.82
C GLN A 236 83.22 22.79 34.44
N VAL A 237 81.88 22.92 34.44
CA VAL A 237 81.20 24.06 35.06
C VAL A 237 81.61 24.17 36.52
N THR A 238 81.50 23.09 37.32
CA THR A 238 81.84 23.14 38.77
C THR A 238 83.30 23.49 39.08
N GLN A 239 84.20 23.38 38.09
CA GLN A 239 85.61 23.75 38.22
C GLN A 239 85.91 25.20 37.81
N LEU A 240 84.93 25.94 37.29
CA LEU A 240 85.14 27.32 36.85
C LEU A 240 85.49 28.24 38.03
N PRO A 241 86.50 29.12 37.88
CA PRO A 241 87.04 29.91 39.01
C PRO A 241 86.01 30.77 39.75
N PHE A 242 85.04 31.35 39.02
CA PHE A 242 84.08 32.31 39.57
C PHE A 242 82.92 31.67 40.35
N ILE A 243 82.76 30.34 40.30
CA ILE A 243 81.68 29.63 41.01
C ILE A 243 81.90 29.58 42.53
N LYS A 244 83.16 29.66 42.97
CA LYS A 244 83.54 29.44 44.38
C LYS A 244 82.95 30.43 45.40
N THR A 245 82.18 31.44 44.98
CA THR A 245 81.75 32.55 45.86
C THR A 245 80.25 32.89 45.84
N LYS A 246 79.41 32.27 45.01
CA LYS A 246 77.95 32.57 44.98
C LYS A 246 77.12 31.30 44.80
N ASN A 247 76.58 30.79 45.91
CA ASN A 247 75.71 29.61 45.95
C ASN A 247 74.28 29.96 45.52
N GLU A 248 73.93 29.65 44.27
CA GLU A 248 72.55 29.40 43.86
C GLU A 248 72.54 28.25 42.84
N ASN A 249 71.76 27.20 43.09
CA ASN A 249 71.56 26.10 42.15
C ASN A 249 70.80 26.62 40.93
N ARG A 250 71.52 26.92 39.84
CA ARG A 250 70.92 27.44 38.60
C ARG A 250 70.65 26.37 37.55
N ILE A 251 71.23 25.18 37.70
CA ILE A 251 71.04 24.06 36.77
C ILE A 251 70.24 22.98 37.51
N ILE A 252 69.03 22.70 37.02
CA ILE A 252 68.14 21.65 37.51
C ILE A 252 68.02 20.59 36.41
N ILE A 253 68.24 19.34 36.77
CA ILE A 253 68.26 18.20 35.85
C ILE A 253 67.16 17.23 36.24
N GLU A 254 66.25 16.97 35.31
CA GLU A 254 65.24 15.92 35.43
C GLU A 254 65.67 14.72 34.58
N LEU A 255 65.90 13.59 35.25
CA LEU A 255 66.27 12.33 34.61
C LEU A 255 65.00 11.53 34.29
N ASP A 256 64.80 11.20 33.02
CA ASP A 256 63.71 10.37 32.55
C ASP A 256 64.27 9.03 32.01
N SER A 257 63.48 7.96 32.10
CA SER A 257 63.82 6.61 31.61
C SER A 257 62.93 6.15 30.45
N LYS A 258 62.17 7.07 29.85
CA LYS A 258 61.31 6.78 28.70
C LYS A 258 62.16 6.34 27.51
N LYS A 259 62.31 5.02 27.28
CA LYS A 259 62.96 4.37 26.11
C LYS A 259 62.44 4.83 24.73
N GLN A 260 62.50 6.11 24.39
CA GLN A 260 61.87 6.70 23.20
C GLN A 260 62.87 7.16 22.14
N GLY A 261 64.18 7.04 22.42
CA GLY A 261 65.24 7.56 21.54
C GLY A 261 65.30 9.09 21.56
N GLN A 262 66.03 9.72 20.63
CA GLN A 262 66.15 11.19 20.52
C GLN A 262 64.87 11.90 20.03
N LYS A 263 63.68 11.46 20.45
CA LYS A 263 62.42 12.15 20.17
C LYS A 263 62.16 13.21 21.25
N GLN A 264 61.39 14.23 20.87
CA GLN A 264 60.89 15.25 21.81
C GLN A 264 60.14 14.55 22.97
N LEU A 265 60.62 14.76 24.19
CA LEU A 265 60.13 14.13 25.42
C LEU A 265 58.86 14.81 25.93
N LEU A 266 58.79 16.15 25.81
CA LEU A 266 57.71 17.00 26.26
C LEU A 266 56.68 17.24 25.17
N LYS A 267 55.43 16.97 25.50
CA LYS A 267 54.27 17.41 24.74
C LYS A 267 53.98 18.90 25.02
N PRO A 268 53.27 19.60 24.11
CA PRO A 268 52.97 21.03 24.28
C PRO A 268 52.32 21.36 25.64
N TRP A 269 51.40 20.52 26.11
CA TRP A 269 50.73 20.75 27.39
C TRP A 269 51.64 20.56 28.61
N GLN A 270 52.59 19.62 28.54
CA GLN A 270 53.58 19.41 29.62
C GLN A 270 54.51 20.60 29.71
N LEU A 271 54.94 21.15 28.57
CA LEU A 271 55.73 22.38 28.54
C LEU A 271 54.94 23.55 29.15
N ARG A 272 53.65 23.71 28.82
CA ARG A 272 52.81 24.74 29.45
C ARG A 272 52.71 24.57 30.97
N GLU A 273 52.54 23.34 31.46
CA GLU A 273 52.51 23.06 32.89
C GLU A 273 53.82 23.43 33.58
N ILE A 274 54.96 23.11 32.95
CA ILE A 274 56.30 23.50 33.42
C ILE A 274 56.43 25.02 33.46
N ILE A 275 56.06 25.71 32.38
CA ILE A 275 56.12 27.18 32.28
C ILE A 275 55.28 27.83 33.40
N ALA A 276 54.04 27.36 33.59
CA ALA A 276 53.14 27.87 34.62
C ALA A 276 53.68 27.66 36.05
N ASN A 277 54.45 26.59 36.28
CA ASN A 277 54.99 26.23 37.59
C ASN A 277 56.50 26.46 37.71
N ILE A 278 57.16 27.14 36.75
CA ILE A 278 58.63 27.25 36.70
C ILE A 278 59.21 27.92 37.95
N HIS A 279 58.45 28.82 38.59
CA HIS A 279 58.83 29.48 39.84
C HIS A 279 58.77 28.51 41.03
N LYS A 280 57.79 27.60 41.03
CA LYS A 280 57.63 26.59 42.08
C LYS A 280 58.68 25.49 41.96
N ILE A 281 59.02 25.04 40.75
CA ILE A 281 60.08 24.05 40.50
C ILE A 281 61.42 24.49 41.11
N ARG A 282 61.62 25.79 41.31
CA ARG A 282 62.83 26.39 41.86
C ARG A 282 62.81 26.52 43.39
N ASP A 283 61.65 26.38 44.02
CA ASP A 283 61.52 26.28 45.47
C ASP A 283 61.86 24.84 45.91
N LYS A 284 62.88 24.69 46.76
CA LYS A 284 63.29 23.37 47.31
C LYS A 284 62.12 22.62 47.96
N ASN A 285 61.12 23.32 48.49
CA ASN A 285 59.95 22.74 49.15
C ASN A 285 58.89 22.19 48.18
N TYR A 286 58.99 22.48 46.88
CA TYR A 286 58.02 22.04 45.87
C TYR A 286 58.06 20.53 45.63
N TYR A 287 59.25 19.91 45.73
CA TYR A 287 59.40 18.49 45.41
C TYR A 287 58.61 17.58 46.37
N ASP A 288 58.50 17.93 47.66
CA ASP A 288 57.71 17.17 48.64
C ASP A 288 56.20 17.28 48.39
N SER A 289 55.70 18.47 48.02
CA SER A 289 54.29 18.66 47.63
C SER A 289 53.95 18.04 46.27
N SER A 290 54.93 18.02 45.35
CA SER A 290 54.76 17.49 43.99
C SER A 290 54.54 15.98 43.96
N THR A 291 55.09 15.22 44.90
CA THR A 291 54.90 13.75 44.96
C THR A 291 53.44 13.39 45.25
N ILE A 292 52.82 14.09 46.21
CA ILE A 292 51.40 13.95 46.57
C ILE A 292 50.50 14.39 45.39
N GLN A 293 50.90 15.44 44.67
CA GLN A 293 50.13 15.95 43.54
C GLN A 293 50.28 15.06 42.29
N ARG A 294 51.46 14.48 42.06
CA ARG A 294 51.71 13.48 41.01
C ARG A 294 50.90 12.20 41.24
N GLU A 295 50.76 11.74 42.47
CA GLU A 295 49.88 10.60 42.77
C GLU A 295 48.41 10.90 42.48
N LYS A 296 47.95 12.13 42.81
CA LYS A 296 46.58 12.57 42.46
C LYS A 296 46.38 12.69 40.94
N ILE A 297 47.36 13.23 40.21
CA ILE A 297 47.31 13.32 38.75
C ILE A 297 47.30 11.91 38.15
N LYS A 298 48.15 11.00 38.62
CA LYS A 298 48.18 9.61 38.16
C LYS A 298 46.83 8.91 38.37
N GLN A 299 46.19 9.10 39.53
CA GLN A 299 44.84 8.58 39.79
C GLN A 299 43.78 9.22 38.88
N GLN A 300 43.95 10.48 38.49
CA GLN A 300 43.05 11.16 37.54
C GLN A 300 43.27 10.67 36.10
N ASP A 301 44.52 10.45 35.69
CA ASP A 301 44.87 9.89 34.38
C ASP A 301 44.34 8.46 34.22
N GLU A 302 44.46 7.63 35.25
CA GLU A 302 43.87 6.28 35.27
C GLU A 302 42.34 6.32 35.13
N LYS A 303 41.67 7.29 35.77
CA LYS A 303 40.23 7.53 35.57
C LYS A 303 39.92 8.03 34.16
N LEU A 304 40.75 8.92 33.61
CA LEU A 304 40.57 9.44 32.26
C LEU A 304 40.68 8.30 31.23
N GLU A 305 41.65 7.41 31.38
CA GLU A 305 41.86 6.25 30.51
C GLU A 305 40.67 5.26 30.59
N GLN A 306 40.09 5.08 31.78
CA GLN A 306 38.84 4.33 31.94
C GLN A 306 37.66 5.00 31.21
N TYR A 307 37.53 6.33 31.30
CA TYR A 307 36.50 7.07 30.59
C TYR A 307 36.69 7.01 29.07
N GLU A 308 37.92 7.17 28.56
CA GLU A 308 38.23 7.02 27.14
C GLU A 308 37.89 5.62 26.63
N THR A 309 38.20 4.59 27.42
CA THR A 309 37.86 3.20 27.09
C THR A 309 36.35 3.01 27.01
N LYS A 310 35.60 3.58 27.97
CA LYS A 310 34.13 3.52 27.97
C LYS A 310 33.54 4.28 26.78
N LEU A 311 34.08 5.46 26.46
CA LEU A 311 33.65 6.29 25.33
C LEU A 311 33.92 5.57 24.00
N LYS A 312 35.09 4.93 23.84
CA LYS A 312 35.39 4.11 22.67
C LYS A 312 34.39 2.98 22.47
N LYS A 313 33.98 2.28 23.54
CA LYS A 313 32.94 1.24 23.46
C LYS A 313 31.60 1.82 23.01
N GLN A 314 31.19 2.96 23.57
CA GLN A 314 29.96 3.64 23.16
C GLN A 314 29.99 4.11 21.70
N ILE A 315 31.13 4.65 21.23
CA ILE A 315 31.30 5.04 19.82
C ILE A 315 31.20 3.82 18.91
N GLN A 316 31.79 2.68 19.29
CA GLN A 316 31.67 1.43 18.53
C GLN A 316 30.22 0.95 18.45
N GLU A 317 29.47 1.04 19.55
CA GLU A 317 28.05 0.69 19.60
C GLU A 317 27.20 1.62 18.73
N ILE A 318 27.39 2.94 18.82
CA ILE A 318 26.75 3.93 17.94
C ILE A 318 27.07 3.64 16.47
N THR A 319 28.32 3.30 16.16
CA THR A 319 28.74 2.96 14.79
C THR A 319 28.00 1.72 14.29
N LYS A 320 27.81 0.70 15.14
CA LYS A 320 27.03 -0.50 14.80
C LYS A 320 25.56 -0.15 14.56
N ASN A 321 24.95 0.61 15.46
CA ASN A 321 23.54 1.02 15.35
C ASN A 321 23.30 1.87 14.10
N ASN A 322 24.23 2.76 13.75
CA ASN A 322 24.14 3.55 12.51
C ASN A 322 24.17 2.66 11.26
N LYS A 323 24.96 1.58 11.25
CA LYS A 323 24.93 0.61 10.14
C LYS A 323 23.58 -0.12 10.05
N GLU A 324 23.00 -0.51 11.19
CA GLU A 324 21.66 -1.12 11.22
C GLU A 324 20.58 -0.15 10.72
N ILE A 325 20.65 1.13 11.10
CA ILE A 325 19.74 2.17 10.59
C ILE A 325 19.84 2.31 9.06
N GLU A 326 21.05 2.31 8.50
CA GLU A 326 21.23 2.38 7.04
C GLU A 326 20.69 1.13 6.32
N MET A 327 20.82 -0.06 6.93
CA MET A 327 20.16 -1.27 6.42
C MET A 327 18.63 -1.13 6.42
N TYR A 328 18.04 -0.68 7.54
CA TYR A 328 16.59 -0.49 7.63
C TYR A 328 16.07 0.58 6.67
N LYS A 329 16.82 1.66 6.43
CA LYS A 329 16.47 2.65 5.39
C LYS A 329 16.45 2.02 4.01
N THR A 330 17.41 1.16 3.70
CA THR A 330 17.49 0.47 2.41
C THR A 330 16.28 -0.45 2.21
N GLU A 331 15.94 -1.24 3.24
CA GLU A 331 14.76 -2.13 3.22
C GLU A 331 13.45 -1.34 3.11
N LEU A 332 13.32 -0.23 3.84
CA LEU A 332 12.16 0.66 3.75
C LEU A 332 12.00 1.22 2.33
N ASN A 333 13.08 1.65 1.69
CA ASN A 333 13.04 2.14 0.31
C ASN A 333 12.58 1.07 -0.67
N GLN A 334 13.03 -0.18 -0.51
CA GLN A 334 12.56 -1.30 -1.33
C GLN A 334 11.05 -1.55 -1.15
N HIS A 335 10.54 -1.49 0.08
CA HIS A 335 9.11 -1.60 0.33
C HIS A 335 8.30 -0.44 -0.27
N ILE A 336 8.83 0.79 -0.22
CA ILE A 336 8.20 1.95 -0.87
C ILE A 336 8.10 1.73 -2.37
N GLU A 337 9.16 1.25 -3.03
CA GLU A 337 9.14 0.93 -4.46
C GLU A 337 8.09 -0.14 -4.80
N GLN A 338 8.00 -1.22 -4.00
CA GLN A 338 6.98 -2.26 -4.18
C GLN A 338 5.56 -1.70 -4.04
N ILE A 339 5.32 -0.83 -3.07
CA ILE A 339 4.03 -0.17 -2.88
C ILE A 339 3.70 0.73 -4.09
N GLN A 340 4.68 1.47 -4.61
CA GLN A 340 4.50 2.29 -5.80
C GLN A 340 4.11 1.45 -7.02
N GLN A 341 4.78 0.31 -7.24
CA GLN A 341 4.44 -0.64 -8.31
C GLN A 341 3.01 -1.17 -8.17
N LYS A 342 2.63 -1.65 -6.97
CA LYS A 342 1.26 -2.13 -6.72
C LYS A 342 0.21 -1.03 -6.90
N ASN A 343 0.53 0.21 -6.53
CA ASN A 343 -0.38 1.34 -6.76
C ASN A 343 -0.59 1.60 -8.26
N GLN A 344 0.45 1.46 -9.09
CA GLN A 344 0.30 1.55 -10.54
C GLN A 344 -0.57 0.43 -11.11
N GLU A 345 -0.41 -0.81 -10.63
CA GLU A 345 -1.28 -1.93 -11.01
C GLU A 345 -2.74 -1.70 -10.62
N ILE A 346 -3.00 -1.21 -9.40
CA ILE A 346 -4.35 -0.86 -8.94
C ILE A 346 -4.97 0.21 -9.84
N GLN A 347 -4.21 1.25 -10.22
CA GLN A 347 -4.71 2.27 -11.14
C GLN A 347 -5.06 1.69 -12.51
N GLN A 348 -4.26 0.73 -12.99
CA GLN A 348 -4.54 0.04 -14.24
C GLN A 348 -5.84 -0.79 -14.15
N TYR A 349 -6.00 -1.58 -13.10
CA TYR A 349 -7.24 -2.34 -12.87
C TYR A 349 -8.47 -1.44 -12.71
N GLN A 350 -8.33 -0.28 -12.08
CA GLN A 350 -9.42 0.70 -11.99
C GLN A 350 -9.85 1.21 -13.37
N LYS A 351 -8.90 1.49 -14.27
CA LYS A 351 -9.22 1.90 -15.66
C LYS A 351 -9.94 0.79 -16.41
N GLU A 352 -9.47 -0.45 -16.29
CA GLU A 352 -10.10 -1.61 -16.93
C GLU A 352 -11.52 -1.85 -16.41
N LEU A 353 -11.73 -1.78 -15.10
CA LEU A 353 -13.05 -1.90 -14.49
C LEU A 353 -14.00 -0.78 -14.98
N GLN A 354 -13.48 0.44 -15.12
CA GLN A 354 -14.27 1.56 -15.64
C GLN A 354 -14.68 1.32 -17.10
N GLN A 355 -13.80 0.79 -17.94
CA GLN A 355 -14.13 0.41 -19.32
C GLN A 355 -15.19 -0.69 -19.36
N GLN A 356 -15.03 -1.76 -18.57
CA GLN A 356 -16.02 -2.84 -18.49
C GLN A 356 -17.38 -2.34 -18.01
N LYS A 357 -17.41 -1.41 -17.03
CA LYS A 357 -18.66 -0.80 -16.55
C LYS A 357 -19.35 0.01 -17.64
N GLN A 358 -18.59 0.74 -18.47
CA GLN A 358 -19.14 1.45 -19.62
C GLN A 358 -19.73 0.48 -20.65
N GLU A 359 -19.04 -0.63 -20.91
CA GLU A 359 -19.52 -1.68 -21.82
C GLU A 359 -20.81 -2.34 -21.30
N ILE A 360 -20.86 -2.73 -20.03
CA ILE A 360 -22.07 -3.25 -19.38
C ILE A 360 -23.22 -2.24 -19.49
N THR A 361 -22.93 -0.96 -19.29
CA THR A 361 -23.95 0.11 -19.42
C THR A 361 -24.48 0.19 -20.84
N LYS A 362 -23.61 0.07 -21.85
CA LYS A 362 -24.01 0.02 -23.26
C LYS A 362 -24.87 -1.21 -23.54
N ASN A 363 -24.41 -2.39 -23.14
CA ASN A 363 -25.14 -3.65 -23.34
C ASN A 363 -26.51 -3.63 -22.65
N ASN A 364 -26.60 -3.06 -21.44
CA ASN A 364 -27.87 -2.88 -20.75
C ASN A 364 -28.84 -1.97 -21.52
N LYS A 365 -28.34 -0.88 -22.14
CA LYS A 365 -29.19 -0.03 -23.00
C LYS A 365 -29.70 -0.79 -24.21
N GLU A 366 -28.86 -1.59 -24.86
CA GLU A 366 -29.26 -2.44 -25.98
C GLU A 366 -30.31 -3.48 -25.56
N ILE A 367 -30.11 -4.15 -24.42
CA ILE A 367 -31.10 -5.09 -23.86
C ILE A 367 -32.44 -4.40 -23.60
N GLN A 368 -32.45 -3.18 -23.07
CA GLN A 368 -33.69 -2.43 -22.85
C GLN A 368 -34.40 -2.09 -24.16
N GLN A 369 -33.65 -1.71 -25.20
CA GLN A 369 -34.22 -1.48 -26.53
C GLN A 369 -34.83 -2.76 -27.11
N TYR A 370 -34.16 -3.91 -26.95
CA TYR A 370 -34.70 -5.21 -27.37
C TYR A 370 -35.97 -5.59 -26.61
N LYS A 371 -36.00 -5.38 -25.28
CA LYS A 371 -37.20 -5.61 -24.46
C LYS A 371 -38.37 -4.76 -24.94
N GLN A 372 -38.15 -3.46 -25.14
CA GLN A 372 -39.19 -2.56 -25.62
C GLN A 372 -39.71 -2.96 -27.01
N LYS A 373 -38.82 -3.42 -27.89
CA LYS A 373 -39.20 -3.95 -29.20
C LYS A 373 -40.07 -5.21 -29.07
N GLN A 374 -39.73 -6.12 -28.17
CA GLN A 374 -40.54 -7.31 -27.89
C GLN A 374 -41.90 -6.96 -27.28
N GLU A 375 -41.96 -6.04 -26.32
CA GLU A 375 -43.22 -5.57 -25.74
C GLU A 375 -44.15 -4.97 -26.80
N ASN A 376 -43.62 -4.15 -27.71
CA ASN A 376 -44.39 -3.60 -28.83
C ASN A 376 -44.94 -4.70 -29.75
N ILE A 377 -44.16 -5.74 -30.01
CA ILE A 377 -44.61 -6.90 -30.80
C ILE A 377 -45.75 -7.63 -30.07
N ILE A 378 -45.57 -7.92 -28.78
CA ILE A 378 -46.59 -8.59 -27.95
C ILE A 378 -47.87 -7.77 -27.93
N GLN A 379 -47.81 -6.47 -27.67
CA GLN A 379 -49.00 -5.60 -27.69
C GLN A 379 -49.72 -5.62 -29.04
N THR A 380 -48.97 -5.67 -30.14
CA THR A 380 -49.55 -5.74 -31.48
C THR A 380 -50.24 -7.09 -31.72
N GLN A 381 -49.62 -8.18 -31.27
CA GLN A 381 -50.20 -9.51 -31.34
C GLN A 381 -51.45 -9.63 -30.45
N ASP A 382 -51.43 -9.10 -29.22
CA ASP A 382 -52.57 -9.09 -28.31
C ASP A 382 -53.77 -8.34 -28.91
N LYS A 383 -53.55 -7.17 -29.50
CA LYS A 383 -54.60 -6.44 -30.24
C LYS A 383 -55.18 -7.27 -31.38
N THR A 384 -54.34 -8.04 -32.07
CA THR A 384 -54.77 -8.94 -33.14
C THR A 384 -55.61 -10.10 -32.59
N ILE A 385 -55.16 -10.73 -31.50
CA ILE A 385 -55.87 -11.80 -30.79
C ILE A 385 -57.24 -11.30 -30.31
N GLN A 386 -57.31 -10.11 -29.70
CA GLN A 386 -58.58 -9.52 -29.26
C GLN A 386 -59.56 -9.32 -30.43
N LYS A 387 -59.09 -8.80 -31.58
CA LYS A 387 -59.93 -8.70 -32.79
C LYS A 387 -60.42 -10.06 -33.27
N GLN A 388 -59.57 -11.08 -33.25
CA GLN A 388 -59.95 -12.44 -33.63
C GLN A 388 -60.96 -13.04 -32.66
N GLN A 389 -60.77 -12.87 -31.35
CA GLN A 389 -61.71 -13.33 -30.32
C GLN A 389 -63.08 -12.67 -30.48
N GLN A 390 -63.13 -11.37 -30.75
CA GLN A 390 -64.39 -10.66 -30.99
C GLN A 390 -65.09 -11.14 -32.27
N THR A 391 -64.31 -11.45 -33.31
CA THR A 391 -64.83 -12.08 -34.53
C THR A 391 -65.41 -13.47 -34.24
N ILE A 392 -64.72 -14.29 -33.44
CA ILE A 392 -65.20 -15.61 -33.01
C ILE A 392 -66.49 -15.47 -32.21
N GLN A 393 -66.56 -14.56 -31.24
CA GLN A 393 -67.78 -14.32 -30.46
C GLN A 393 -68.97 -13.95 -31.35
N ASN A 394 -68.76 -13.05 -32.32
CA ASN A 394 -69.80 -12.65 -33.27
C ASN A 394 -70.28 -13.84 -34.13
N LYS A 395 -69.35 -14.66 -34.63
CA LYS A 395 -69.70 -15.87 -35.39
C LYS A 395 -70.45 -16.89 -34.52
N THR A 396 -70.07 -17.07 -33.26
CA THR A 396 -70.77 -17.95 -32.32
C THR A 396 -72.21 -17.50 -32.07
N LYS A 397 -72.46 -16.19 -31.92
CA LYS A 397 -73.82 -15.65 -31.82
C LYS A 397 -74.65 -15.96 -33.07
N GLN A 398 -74.10 -15.76 -34.26
CA GLN A 398 -74.79 -16.10 -35.53
C GLN A 398 -75.11 -17.59 -35.62
N ILE A 399 -74.22 -18.47 -35.15
CA ILE A 399 -74.48 -19.92 -35.11
C ILE A 399 -75.62 -20.24 -34.14
N GLN A 400 -75.67 -19.63 -32.96
CA GLN A 400 -76.76 -19.83 -32.00
C GLN A 400 -78.12 -19.39 -32.57
N GLU A 401 -78.18 -18.25 -33.25
CA GLU A 401 -79.40 -17.77 -33.92
C GLU A 401 -79.89 -18.74 -35.01
N LYS A 402 -78.97 -19.25 -35.85
CA LYS A 402 -79.30 -20.26 -36.86
C LYS A 402 -79.80 -21.58 -36.24
N ASN A 403 -79.20 -22.01 -35.13
CA ASN A 403 -79.64 -23.21 -34.42
C ASN A 403 -81.06 -23.05 -33.84
N ASN A 404 -81.37 -21.87 -33.29
CA ASN A 404 -82.71 -21.57 -32.78
C ASN A 404 -83.77 -21.59 -33.90
N LYS A 405 -83.48 -21.00 -35.06
CA LYS A 405 -84.37 -21.07 -36.25
C LYS A 405 -84.60 -22.51 -36.72
N THR A 406 -83.55 -23.32 -36.77
CA THR A 406 -83.65 -24.75 -37.14
C THR A 406 -84.54 -25.53 -36.16
N LYS A 407 -84.46 -25.21 -34.86
CA LYS A 407 -85.30 -25.84 -33.82
C LYS A 407 -86.78 -25.50 -33.98
N GLN A 408 -87.10 -24.24 -34.31
CA GLN A 408 -88.48 -23.82 -34.61
C GLN A 408 -89.07 -24.56 -35.82
N GLN A 409 -88.32 -24.63 -36.93
CA GLN A 409 -88.77 -25.33 -38.15
C GLN A 409 -89.04 -26.83 -37.92
N LYS A 410 -88.22 -27.50 -37.11
CA LYS A 410 -88.45 -28.92 -36.74
C LYS A 410 -89.78 -29.13 -35.99
N ASN A 411 -90.19 -28.18 -35.16
CA ASN A 411 -91.45 -28.27 -34.41
C ASN A 411 -92.67 -28.09 -35.32
N GLU A 412 -92.63 -27.19 -36.30
CA GLU A 412 -93.71 -26.98 -37.26
C GLU A 412 -93.96 -28.22 -38.12
N ILE A 413 -92.90 -28.88 -38.58
CA ILE A 413 -93.00 -30.12 -39.38
C ILE A 413 -93.67 -31.25 -38.58
N LYS A 414 -93.44 -31.32 -37.26
CA LYS A 414 -94.05 -32.34 -36.39
C LYS A 414 -95.58 -32.17 -36.30
N ILE A 415 -96.05 -30.93 -36.20
CA ILE A 415 -97.49 -30.60 -36.09
C ILE A 415 -98.23 -30.98 -37.38
N GLN A 416 -97.66 -30.67 -38.54
CA GLN A 416 -98.29 -30.97 -39.83
C GLN A 416 -98.47 -32.48 -40.08
N LYS A 417 -97.51 -33.32 -39.66
CA LYS A 417 -97.63 -34.79 -39.79
C LYS A 417 -98.82 -35.36 -39.03
N GLN A 418 -99.13 -34.84 -37.84
CA GLN A 418 -100.22 -35.31 -37.00
C GLN A 418 -101.60 -35.06 -37.65
N THR A 419 -101.76 -33.93 -38.36
CA THR A 419 -103.03 -33.54 -39.00
C THR A 419 -103.39 -34.44 -40.18
N ILE A 420 -102.40 -34.94 -40.92
CA ILE A 420 -102.60 -35.78 -42.11
C ILE A 420 -103.19 -37.15 -41.74
N GLN A 421 -102.70 -37.78 -40.66
CA GLN A 421 -103.18 -39.10 -40.21
C GLN A 421 -104.66 -39.11 -39.83
N ASN A 422 -105.15 -38.06 -39.17
CA ASN A 422 -106.55 -37.98 -38.72
C ASN A 422 -107.56 -37.91 -39.87
N LYS A 423 -107.18 -37.34 -41.02
CA LYS A 423 -108.08 -37.21 -42.18
C LYS A 423 -108.26 -38.54 -42.93
N GLN A 424 -107.25 -39.43 -42.92
CA GLN A 424 -107.33 -40.74 -43.61
C GLN A 424 -108.34 -41.70 -42.96
N HIS A 425 -108.48 -41.68 -41.63
CA HIS A 425 -109.36 -42.62 -40.92
C HIS A 425 -110.86 -42.39 -41.18
N ILE A 426 -111.27 -41.15 -41.47
CA ILE A 426 -112.68 -40.79 -41.69
C ILE A 426 -113.21 -41.34 -43.03
N ILE A 427 -112.36 -41.44 -44.06
CA ILE A 427 -112.76 -41.83 -45.42
C ILE A 427 -113.16 -43.30 -45.53
N GLU A 428 -112.51 -44.20 -44.79
CA GLU A 428 -112.76 -45.65 -44.86
C GLU A 428 -114.14 -46.08 -44.31
N ILE A 429 -114.70 -45.32 -43.37
CA ILE A 429 -115.98 -45.64 -42.73
C ILE A 429 -117.16 -45.40 -43.70
N GLN A 430 -117.08 -44.39 -44.56
CA GLN A 430 -118.15 -44.04 -45.52
C GLN A 430 -118.38 -45.14 -46.56
N GLN A 431 -117.32 -45.75 -47.08
CA GLN A 431 -117.39 -46.70 -48.20
C GLN A 431 -118.15 -48.00 -47.86
N LYS A 432 -118.08 -48.48 -46.61
CA LYS A 432 -118.73 -49.73 -46.18
C LYS A 432 -120.26 -49.63 -46.08
N ARG A 433 -120.82 -48.44 -45.87
CA ARG A 433 -122.28 -48.24 -45.73
C ARG A 433 -123.03 -48.35 -47.07
N ASN A 434 -122.48 -47.76 -48.13
CA ASN A 434 -123.14 -47.72 -49.45
C ASN A 434 -123.37 -49.12 -50.04
N LYS A 435 -122.42 -50.05 -49.85
CA LYS A 435 -122.49 -51.43 -50.38
C LYS A 435 -123.67 -52.27 -49.85
N ASN A 436 -124.13 -52.04 -48.62
CA ASN A 436 -125.24 -52.82 -48.03
C ASN A 436 -126.63 -52.36 -48.50
N GLN A 437 -126.76 -51.10 -48.90
CA GLN A 437 -128.02 -50.56 -49.41
C GLN A 437 -128.33 -51.13 -50.81
N GLN A 438 -127.33 -51.25 -51.68
CA GLN A 438 -127.48 -51.74 -53.05
C GLN A 438 -128.03 -53.18 -53.11
N THR A 439 -127.56 -54.08 -52.23
CA THR A 439 -128.03 -55.49 -52.16
C THR A 439 -129.48 -55.62 -51.69
N THR A 440 -129.98 -54.70 -50.87
CA THR A 440 -131.39 -54.72 -50.43
C THR A 440 -132.32 -54.40 -51.61
N ILE A 441 -131.94 -53.42 -52.43
CA ILE A 441 -132.72 -52.97 -53.59
C ILE A 441 -132.86 -54.10 -54.61
N GLN A 442 -131.77 -54.80 -54.94
CA GLN A 442 -131.78 -55.92 -55.89
C GLN A 442 -132.72 -57.07 -55.47
N TYR A 443 -132.85 -57.37 -54.17
CA TYR A 443 -133.73 -58.44 -53.70
C TYR A 443 -135.22 -58.14 -53.95
N TYR A 444 -135.67 -56.90 -53.72
CA TYR A 444 -137.09 -56.56 -53.85
C TYR A 444 -137.57 -56.43 -55.30
N GLN A 445 -136.66 -56.14 -56.25
CA GLN A 445 -136.99 -56.01 -57.68
C GLN A 445 -137.32 -57.34 -58.37
N GLN A 446 -136.91 -58.50 -57.81
CA GLN A 446 -137.05 -59.82 -58.47
C GLN A 446 -138.29 -60.64 -58.04
N LYS A 447 -139.32 -60.02 -57.45
CA LYS A 447 -140.39 -60.73 -56.73
C LYS A 447 -141.72 -60.84 -57.51
N HIS A 448 -142.04 -62.03 -58.05
CA HIS A 448 -143.33 -62.31 -58.70
C HIS A 448 -143.98 -63.65 -58.27
N GLY A 449 -145.27 -63.62 -57.97
CA GLY A 449 -146.16 -64.80 -57.90
C GLY A 449 -146.76 -65.11 -56.51
N LEU A 450 -148.09 -65.29 -56.47
CA LEU A 450 -148.90 -65.56 -55.26
C LEU A 450 -148.37 -66.70 -54.35
N LYS A 451 -147.59 -67.64 -54.90
CA LYS A 451 -147.00 -68.78 -54.17
C LYS A 451 -146.16 -68.35 -52.95
N GLN A 452 -145.43 -67.22 -52.99
CA GLN A 452 -144.57 -66.75 -51.89
C GLN A 452 -145.30 -66.13 -50.69
N LYS A 453 -146.62 -65.87 -50.78
CA LYS A 453 -147.38 -65.36 -49.63
C LYS A 453 -147.80 -66.46 -48.66
N ILE A 454 -148.05 -67.66 -49.18
CA ILE A 454 -148.58 -68.80 -48.41
C ILE A 454 -147.48 -69.82 -48.12
N LEU A 455 -146.57 -70.09 -49.08
CA LEU A 455 -145.50 -71.10 -48.90
C LEU A 455 -144.61 -70.87 -47.67
N PRO A 456 -144.16 -69.64 -47.31
CA PRO A 456 -143.36 -69.44 -46.10
C PRO A 456 -144.03 -69.91 -44.83
N TYR A 457 -145.35 -69.70 -44.71
CA TYR A 457 -146.11 -70.15 -43.54
C TYR A 457 -146.23 -71.67 -43.53
N ILE A 458 -146.57 -72.28 -44.67
CA ILE A 458 -146.64 -73.74 -44.84
C ILE A 458 -145.27 -74.37 -44.54
N TYR A 459 -144.20 -73.79 -45.09
CA TYR A 459 -142.84 -74.29 -44.91
C TYR A 459 -142.39 -74.21 -43.45
N ILE A 460 -142.70 -73.11 -42.76
CA ILE A 460 -142.44 -72.98 -41.33
C ILE A 460 -143.26 -74.02 -40.54
N LEU A 461 -144.52 -74.27 -40.87
CA LEU A 461 -145.34 -75.30 -40.21
C LEU A 461 -144.78 -76.71 -40.41
N LEU A 462 -144.27 -77.03 -41.60
CA LEU A 462 -143.71 -78.35 -41.91
C LEU A 462 -142.33 -78.56 -41.26
N LYS A 463 -141.46 -77.54 -41.27
CA LYS A 463 -140.05 -77.69 -40.90
C LYS A 463 -139.67 -77.16 -39.52
N SER A 464 -140.48 -76.31 -38.90
CA SER A 464 -140.16 -75.80 -37.57
C SER A 464 -140.64 -76.76 -36.47
N LYS A 465 -139.72 -77.25 -35.64
CA LYS A 465 -140.07 -78.00 -34.41
C LYS A 465 -141.01 -77.21 -33.48
N GLN A 466 -140.84 -75.88 -33.39
CA GLN A 466 -141.70 -74.97 -32.61
C GLN A 466 -142.61 -74.15 -33.54
N LYS A 467 -143.66 -74.78 -34.08
CA LYS A 467 -144.49 -74.24 -35.17
C LYS A 467 -145.12 -72.87 -34.84
N THR A 468 -145.80 -72.77 -33.70
CA THR A 468 -146.53 -71.55 -33.29
C THR A 468 -145.58 -70.36 -33.02
N THR A 469 -144.47 -70.59 -32.32
CA THR A 469 -143.46 -69.55 -32.02
C THR A 469 -142.80 -69.02 -33.28
N SER A 470 -142.41 -69.89 -34.22
CA SER A 470 -141.76 -69.47 -35.47
C SER A 470 -142.68 -68.63 -36.36
N ILE A 471 -143.99 -68.92 -36.41
CA ILE A 471 -144.95 -68.09 -37.15
C ILE A 471 -145.10 -66.71 -36.52
N LYS A 472 -145.25 -66.63 -35.19
CA LYS A 472 -145.35 -65.34 -34.48
C LYS A 472 -144.09 -64.49 -34.73
N LEU A 473 -142.92 -65.14 -34.72
CA LEU A 473 -141.65 -64.48 -34.98
C LEU A 473 -141.52 -64.02 -36.44
N TYR A 474 -141.96 -64.83 -37.41
CA TYR A 474 -141.97 -64.46 -38.83
C TYR A 474 -142.84 -63.24 -39.09
N LYS A 475 -144.05 -63.22 -38.52
CA LYS A 475 -144.95 -62.06 -38.63
C LYS A 475 -144.31 -60.79 -38.04
N LYS A 476 -143.65 -60.89 -36.88
CA LYS A 476 -143.00 -59.74 -36.25
C LYS A 476 -141.79 -59.23 -37.00
N LEU A 477 -140.96 -60.13 -37.53
CA LEU A 477 -139.70 -59.75 -38.17
C LEU A 477 -139.89 -59.28 -39.62
N LYS A 478 -140.99 -59.69 -40.28
CA LYS A 478 -141.25 -59.35 -41.69
C LYS A 478 -141.13 -57.86 -41.99
N ASN A 479 -141.52 -57.00 -41.03
CA ASN A 479 -141.48 -55.55 -41.15
C ASN A 479 -140.65 -54.88 -40.04
N ASN A 480 -139.60 -55.56 -39.53
CA ASN A 480 -138.79 -55.04 -38.43
C ASN A 480 -137.32 -54.83 -38.85
N THR A 481 -136.74 -53.69 -38.45
CA THR A 481 -135.34 -53.30 -38.71
C THR A 481 -134.31 -54.24 -38.08
N TYR A 482 -134.74 -55.14 -37.20
CA TYR A 482 -133.91 -56.20 -36.64
C TYR A 482 -133.34 -57.11 -37.72
N PHE A 483 -134.06 -57.33 -38.82
CA PHE A 483 -133.60 -58.12 -39.95
C PHE A 483 -133.38 -57.23 -41.17
N ASN A 484 -132.13 -56.99 -41.53
CA ASN A 484 -131.75 -56.23 -42.72
C ASN A 484 -131.41 -57.22 -43.85
N ILE A 485 -132.28 -57.29 -44.85
CA ILE A 485 -132.16 -58.24 -45.95
C ILE A 485 -130.84 -58.06 -46.72
N GLY A 486 -130.44 -56.85 -47.08
CA GLY A 486 -129.21 -56.63 -47.87
C GLY A 486 -127.94 -57.00 -47.11
N TYR A 487 -127.84 -56.65 -45.82
CA TYR A 487 -126.75 -57.12 -44.96
C TYR A 487 -126.76 -58.64 -44.85
N TYR A 488 -127.93 -59.23 -44.60
CA TYR A 488 -128.06 -60.65 -44.39
C TYR A 488 -127.65 -61.43 -45.64
N LEU A 489 -128.06 -61.00 -46.83
CA LEU A 489 -127.64 -61.60 -48.11
C LEU A 489 -126.16 -61.33 -48.44
N ASN A 490 -125.63 -60.12 -48.21
CA ASN A 490 -124.21 -59.81 -48.44
C ASN A 490 -123.28 -60.64 -47.56
N LYS A 491 -123.65 -60.82 -46.29
CA LYS A 491 -122.83 -61.55 -45.32
C LYS A 491 -122.96 -63.07 -45.48
N ASN A 492 -124.12 -63.54 -45.97
CA ASN A 492 -124.47 -64.96 -46.09
C ASN A 492 -124.80 -65.32 -47.53
N LYS A 493 -123.77 -65.33 -48.39
CA LYS A 493 -123.92 -65.51 -49.84
C LYS A 493 -124.55 -66.85 -50.23
N ASP A 494 -124.39 -67.88 -49.39
CA ASP A 494 -124.95 -69.22 -49.55
C ASP A 494 -126.50 -69.24 -49.52
N ILE A 495 -127.13 -68.23 -48.91
CA ILE A 495 -128.59 -68.12 -48.83
C ILE A 495 -129.20 -67.60 -50.13
N ASN A 496 -128.40 -67.11 -51.08
CA ASN A 496 -128.89 -66.50 -52.32
C ASN A 496 -129.50 -67.50 -53.33
N ASN A 497 -129.64 -68.78 -52.97
CA ASN A 497 -130.21 -69.81 -53.84
C ASN A 497 -131.71 -69.59 -54.12
N LYS A 498 -132.20 -70.07 -55.28
CA LYS A 498 -133.60 -69.91 -55.71
C LYS A 498 -134.62 -70.39 -54.67
N LYS A 499 -134.27 -71.37 -53.82
CA LYS A 499 -135.17 -71.86 -52.76
C LYS A 499 -135.48 -70.75 -51.75
N TRP A 500 -134.48 -70.02 -51.27
CA TRP A 500 -134.64 -69.03 -50.20
C TRP A 500 -134.98 -67.63 -50.67
N THR A 501 -134.63 -67.28 -51.92
CA THR A 501 -134.89 -65.97 -52.49
C THR A 501 -136.09 -65.94 -53.43
N GLN A 502 -136.38 -67.02 -54.17
CA GLN A 502 -137.48 -67.09 -55.16
C GLN A 502 -138.69 -67.95 -54.73
N LYS A 503 -138.55 -68.99 -53.89
CA LYS A 503 -139.70 -69.80 -53.43
C LYS A 503 -140.17 -69.43 -52.01
N LEU A 504 -139.24 -69.08 -51.13
CA LEU A 504 -139.48 -68.64 -49.76
C LEU A 504 -138.99 -67.18 -49.58
N THR A 505 -138.54 -66.81 -48.38
CA THR A 505 -137.85 -65.52 -48.16
C THR A 505 -136.57 -65.73 -47.34
N PRO A 506 -135.54 -64.86 -47.46
CA PRO A 506 -134.36 -64.92 -46.59
C PRO A 506 -134.71 -64.84 -45.11
N LEU A 507 -135.81 -64.15 -44.78
CA LEU A 507 -136.36 -64.16 -43.43
C LEU A 507 -136.91 -65.55 -43.04
N THR A 508 -137.52 -66.28 -43.97
CA THR A 508 -137.92 -67.68 -43.74
C THR A 508 -136.69 -68.50 -43.38
N HIS A 509 -135.59 -68.37 -44.14
CA HIS A 509 -134.33 -69.03 -43.79
C HIS A 509 -133.87 -68.63 -42.40
N TYR A 510 -133.82 -67.33 -42.11
CA TYR A 510 -133.35 -66.84 -40.82
C TYR A 510 -134.13 -67.46 -39.66
N ILE A 511 -135.45 -67.58 -39.81
CA ILE A 511 -136.30 -68.15 -38.77
C ILE A 511 -136.21 -69.67 -38.73
N THR A 512 -136.11 -70.38 -39.85
CA THR A 512 -136.03 -71.85 -39.81
C THR A 512 -134.64 -72.34 -39.40
N TYR A 513 -133.58 -71.65 -39.85
CA TYR A 513 -132.19 -72.06 -39.73
C TYR A 513 -131.28 -70.97 -39.14
N GLY A 514 -131.34 -69.74 -39.67
CA GLY A 514 -130.33 -68.71 -39.38
C GLY A 514 -130.16 -68.31 -37.91
N ILE A 515 -131.21 -68.40 -37.09
CA ILE A 515 -131.10 -68.20 -35.63
C ILE A 515 -130.23 -69.29 -35.00
N ASN A 516 -130.44 -70.56 -35.36
CA ASN A 516 -129.67 -71.69 -34.85
C ASN A 516 -128.23 -71.68 -35.41
N GLU A 517 -128.06 -71.23 -36.64
CA GLU A 517 -126.75 -71.01 -37.27
C GLU A 517 -126.04 -69.76 -36.74
N LYS A 518 -126.61 -69.06 -35.74
CA LYS A 518 -126.07 -67.84 -35.13
C LYS A 518 -125.71 -66.76 -36.16
N ARG A 519 -126.47 -66.67 -37.25
CA ARG A 519 -126.26 -65.65 -38.30
C ARG A 519 -126.78 -64.30 -37.83
N LYS A 520 -125.98 -63.25 -38.00
CA LYS A 520 -126.37 -61.89 -37.61
C LYS A 520 -127.43 -61.34 -38.56
N PRO A 521 -128.56 -60.84 -38.05
CA PRO A 521 -129.66 -60.38 -38.91
C PRO A 521 -129.45 -58.94 -39.41
N ASN A 522 -128.60 -58.13 -38.77
CA ASN A 522 -128.23 -56.77 -39.21
C ASN A 522 -126.82 -56.38 -38.69
N PRO A 523 -126.16 -55.32 -39.24
CA PRO A 523 -124.82 -54.91 -38.82
C PRO A 523 -124.76 -54.28 -37.42
N GLN A 524 -125.88 -53.78 -36.91
CA GLN A 524 -125.97 -53.19 -35.56
C GLN A 524 -126.19 -54.24 -34.46
N GLN A 525 -126.52 -55.49 -34.81
CA GLN A 525 -126.64 -56.59 -33.86
C GLN A 525 -125.24 -57.08 -33.47
N LYS A 526 -124.78 -56.61 -32.30
CA LYS A 526 -123.51 -57.05 -31.70
C LYS A 526 -123.52 -58.56 -31.40
N THR A 527 -124.68 -59.10 -30.99
CA THR A 527 -124.86 -60.50 -30.55
C THR A 527 -126.09 -61.17 -31.20
N THR A 528 -126.00 -62.46 -31.46
CA THR A 528 -127.11 -63.26 -32.05
C THR A 528 -127.99 -63.88 -30.97
N PRO A 529 -129.33 -63.93 -31.17
CA PRO A 529 -130.25 -64.36 -30.13
C PRO A 529 -130.15 -65.85 -29.83
N GLU A 530 -130.06 -66.22 -28.55
CA GLU A 530 -129.85 -67.60 -28.07
C GLU A 530 -130.92 -68.59 -28.55
N ASN A 531 -132.19 -68.15 -28.61
CA ASN A 531 -133.26 -68.96 -29.18
C ASN A 531 -134.47 -68.10 -29.61
N LYS A 532 -135.39 -68.72 -30.35
CA LYS A 532 -136.59 -68.07 -30.92
C LYS A 532 -137.53 -67.46 -29.88
N LYS A 533 -137.70 -68.10 -28.71
CA LYS A 533 -138.58 -67.60 -27.64
C LYS A 533 -138.02 -66.32 -27.04
N THR A 534 -136.72 -66.28 -26.75
CA THR A 534 -136.04 -65.10 -26.20
C THR A 534 -136.09 -63.92 -27.17
N LEU A 535 -135.89 -64.18 -28.47
CA LEU A 535 -136.01 -63.13 -29.50
C LEU A 535 -137.45 -62.59 -29.60
N LEU A 536 -138.45 -63.47 -29.55
CA LEU A 536 -139.85 -63.06 -29.58
C LEU A 536 -140.20 -62.16 -28.39
N LYS A 537 -139.66 -62.46 -27.20
CA LYS A 537 -139.81 -61.64 -25.99
C LYS A 537 -139.14 -60.27 -26.13
N LYS A 538 -137.90 -60.20 -26.64
CA LYS A 538 -137.21 -58.92 -26.91
C LYS A 538 -137.96 -58.05 -27.92
N LEU A 539 -138.51 -58.65 -28.98
CA LEU A 539 -139.32 -57.93 -29.97
C LEU A 539 -140.72 -57.55 -29.45
N ASN A 540 -141.22 -58.16 -28.37
CA ASN A 540 -142.43 -57.70 -27.67
C ASN A 540 -142.15 -56.44 -26.82
N GLN A 541 -140.96 -56.32 -26.25
CA GLN A 541 -140.58 -55.22 -25.35
C GLN A 541 -140.17 -53.92 -26.06
N GLN A 542 -139.83 -53.97 -27.36
CA GLN A 542 -139.45 -52.78 -28.14
C GLN A 542 -140.61 -51.83 -28.51
N LYS A 543 -141.86 -52.10 -28.09
CA LYS A 543 -143.05 -51.28 -28.43
C LYS A 543 -143.38 -50.14 -27.44
N THR A 544 -142.66 -49.98 -26.33
CA THR A 544 -143.03 -49.00 -25.27
C THR A 544 -141.99 -47.90 -25.01
N LYS A 545 -141.03 -47.67 -25.90
CA LYS A 545 -140.16 -46.48 -25.88
C LYS A 545 -140.10 -45.86 -27.28
N LYS A 546 -141.00 -44.93 -27.58
CA LYS A 546 -140.85 -43.88 -28.63
C LYS A 546 -142.15 -43.09 -28.79
N LYS A 547 -142.14 -41.83 -28.34
CA LYS A 547 -142.71 -40.67 -29.05
C LYS A 547 -142.26 -39.39 -28.31
N TYR A 548 -141.01 -39.00 -28.54
CA TYR A 548 -140.67 -37.66 -29.03
C TYR A 548 -139.85 -37.89 -30.30
#